data_AF-A0A358HNF5-F1
#
_entry.id   AF-A0A358HNF5-F1
#
_cell.length_a   1.000
_cell.length_b   1.000
_cell.length_c   1.000
_cell.angle_alpha   90.00
_cell.angle_beta   90.00
_cell.angle_gamma   90.00
#
_symmetry.space_group_name_H-M   'P 1'
#
loop_
_entity.id
_entity.type
_entity.pdbx_description
1 polymer ?
#
loop_
_entity_poly.entity_id
_entity_poly.type
_entity_poly.pdbx_seq_one_letter_code
_entity_poly.pdbx_strand_id
1 'polypeptide(L)'
;MKRRQIVHSRADAKRVIRQRILAGLFAALLGTGVSGCSTTMSDIAGTSLFTGAEWYLAFDVVSIINTDKTLVDHVVSLSTGQDCSTIRKIDGKSYCKKDPIPEPPLYCYRSLAAVSCYRTPDPYNTGAQTLDWPPTRSRSL
;
A
#
# COMPACT_ATOMS: atom_id res chain seq x y z
N MET A 1 39.51 19.99 -1.68
CA MET A 1 40.00 18.84 -2.50
C MET A 1 39.52 17.46 -2.02
N LYS A 2 39.36 17.20 -0.71
CA LYS A 2 38.99 15.88 -0.13
C LYS A 2 37.63 15.29 -0.60
N ARG A 3 36.64 16.13 -0.93
CA ARG A 3 35.31 15.69 -1.42
C ARG A 3 35.34 15.00 -2.80
N ARG A 4 36.19 15.44 -3.73
CA ARG A 4 36.24 14.87 -5.09
C ARG A 4 36.78 13.43 -5.10
N GLN A 5 37.77 13.14 -4.26
CA GLN A 5 38.36 11.80 -4.10
C GLN A 5 37.32 10.77 -3.58
N ILE A 6 36.46 11.17 -2.64
CA ILE A 6 35.39 10.31 -2.10
C ILE A 6 34.31 10.02 -3.14
N VAL A 7 33.99 11.00 -4.00
CA VAL A 7 32.99 10.83 -5.08
C VAL A 7 33.51 9.88 -6.17
N HIS A 8 34.78 9.99 -6.58
CA HIS A 8 35.41 9.05 -7.51
C HIS A 8 35.48 7.64 -6.95
N SER A 9 35.94 7.47 -5.70
CA SER A 9 35.97 6.18 -5.02
C SER A 9 34.59 5.49 -4.94
N ARG A 10 33.51 6.26 -4.72
CA ARG A 10 32.14 5.73 -4.71
C ARG A 10 31.61 5.41 -6.11
N ALA A 11 31.99 6.21 -7.12
CA ALA A 11 31.61 5.95 -8.52
C ALA A 11 32.31 4.69 -9.05
N ASP A 12 33.59 4.52 -8.73
CA ASP A 12 34.38 3.35 -9.08
C ASP A 12 33.89 2.10 -8.34
N ALA A 13 33.57 2.20 -7.04
CA ALA A 13 32.96 1.11 -6.28
C ALA A 13 31.60 0.68 -6.88
N LYS A 14 30.74 1.63 -7.25
CA LYS A 14 29.46 1.35 -7.91
C LYS A 14 29.63 0.70 -9.28
N ARG A 15 30.65 1.11 -10.04
CA ARG A 15 30.97 0.55 -11.36
C ARG A 15 31.47 -0.89 -11.23
N VAL A 16 32.35 -1.16 -10.25
CA VAL A 16 32.86 -2.51 -9.95
C VAL A 16 31.74 -3.44 -9.47
N ILE A 17 30.84 -2.97 -8.59
CA ILE A 17 29.69 -3.76 -8.12
C ILE A 17 28.75 -4.08 -9.30
N ARG A 18 28.43 -3.10 -10.15
CA ARG A 18 27.57 -3.30 -11.33
C ARG A 18 28.21 -4.28 -12.34
N GLN A 19 29.52 -4.19 -12.53
CA GLN A 19 30.27 -5.06 -13.44
C GLN A 19 30.39 -6.49 -12.88
N ARG A 20 30.47 -6.65 -11.55
CA ARG A 20 30.42 -7.95 -10.85
C ARG A 20 29.03 -8.61 -10.96
N ILE A 21 27.95 -7.83 -10.82
CA ILE A 21 26.58 -8.31 -11.00
C ILE A 21 26.36 -8.75 -12.46
N LEU A 22 26.81 -7.95 -13.43
CA LEU A 22 26.70 -8.28 -14.86
C LEU A 22 27.56 -9.49 -15.24
N ALA A 23 28.78 -9.62 -14.71
CA ALA A 23 29.62 -10.79 -14.93
C ALA A 23 29.06 -12.06 -14.26
N GLY A 24 28.42 -11.94 -13.09
CA GLY A 24 27.71 -13.03 -12.43
C GLY A 24 26.49 -13.51 -13.23
N LEU A 25 25.73 -12.57 -13.81
CA LEU A 25 24.62 -12.88 -14.71
C LEU A 25 25.11 -13.55 -16.02
N PHE A 26 26.25 -13.12 -16.57
CA PHE A 26 26.83 -13.73 -17.78
C PHE A 26 27.40 -15.12 -17.53
N ALA A 27 27.99 -15.36 -16.35
CA ALA A 27 28.45 -16.68 -15.93
C ALA A 27 27.29 -17.66 -15.67
N ALA A 28 26.15 -17.17 -15.18
CA ALA A 28 24.93 -17.97 -15.04
C ALA A 28 24.31 -18.36 -16.39
N LEU A 29 24.45 -17.52 -17.42
CA LEU A 29 23.92 -17.76 -18.77
C LEU A 29 24.78 -18.70 -19.64
N LEU A 30 26.08 -18.83 -19.35
CA LEU A 30 26.99 -19.70 -20.10
C LEU A 30 27.40 -20.97 -19.34
N GLY A 31 26.96 -21.12 -18.08
CA GLY A 31 27.32 -22.21 -17.18
C GLY A 31 26.40 -23.44 -17.21
N THR A 32 25.40 -23.51 -18.09
CA THR A 32 24.56 -24.72 -18.26
C THR A 32 25.26 -25.74 -19.18
N GLY A 33 26.44 -26.16 -18.79
CA GLY A 33 27.19 -27.27 -19.39
C GLY A 33 27.37 -28.37 -18.36
N VAL A 34 26.43 -29.33 -18.36
CA VAL A 34 26.55 -30.70 -17.83
C VAL A 34 27.49 -30.91 -16.63
N SER A 35 26.93 -30.93 -15.42
CA SER A 35 27.20 -31.96 -14.39
C SER A 35 26.52 -31.64 -13.06
N GLY A 36 25.68 -32.57 -12.59
CA GLY A 36 25.17 -32.62 -11.20
C GLY A 36 23.73 -32.14 -11.05
N CYS A 37 22.78 -33.09 -10.97
CA CYS A 37 21.35 -32.86 -10.77
C CYS A 37 21.05 -31.84 -9.66
N SER A 38 20.68 -30.62 -10.06
CA SER A 38 20.01 -29.63 -9.23
C SER A 38 18.59 -29.49 -9.77
N THR A 39 17.68 -30.36 -9.35
CA THR A 39 16.25 -30.22 -9.64
C THR A 39 15.72 -28.96 -8.95
N THR A 40 15.22 -28.00 -9.73
CA THR A 40 14.38 -26.91 -9.21
C THR A 40 13.07 -26.85 -10.00
N MET A 41 11.99 -26.38 -9.35
CA MET A 41 10.56 -26.66 -9.59
C MET A 41 10.00 -26.56 -11.03
N SER A 42 10.74 -25.97 -11.97
CA SER A 42 10.31 -25.77 -13.35
C SER A 42 10.71 -26.88 -14.32
N ASP A 43 11.60 -27.81 -13.96
CA ASP A 43 11.95 -28.95 -14.85
C ASP A 43 10.89 -30.07 -14.83
N ILE A 44 9.97 -30.03 -13.85
CA ILE A 44 8.76 -30.87 -13.72
C ILE A 44 7.56 -30.23 -14.45
N ALA A 45 7.70 -29.03 -15.04
CA ALA A 45 6.60 -28.31 -15.69
C ALA A 45 6.05 -28.98 -16.98
N GLY A 46 6.27 -30.29 -17.16
CA GLY A 46 5.39 -31.13 -17.97
C GLY A 46 3.99 -31.07 -17.38
N THR A 47 3.21 -30.08 -17.83
CA THR A 47 1.83 -29.69 -17.50
C THR A 47 0.96 -30.79 -16.87
N SER A 48 1.20 -31.19 -15.62
CA SER A 48 0.40 -32.27 -15.03
C SER A 48 0.10 -32.17 -13.54
N LEU A 49 0.86 -31.50 -12.66
CA LEU A 49 0.64 -31.70 -11.22
C LEU A 49 0.97 -30.51 -10.31
N PHE A 50 0.74 -29.26 -10.73
CA PHE A 50 0.57 -28.24 -9.70
C PHE A 50 -0.75 -28.53 -9.00
N THR A 51 -0.69 -29.06 -7.79
CA THR A 51 -1.86 -29.27 -6.94
C THR A 51 -2.60 -27.94 -6.80
N GLY A 52 -3.93 -27.97 -6.68
CA GLY A 52 -4.71 -26.73 -6.54
C GLY A 52 -4.20 -25.82 -5.40
N ALA A 53 -3.54 -26.40 -4.41
CA ALA A 53 -2.86 -25.70 -3.32
C ALA A 53 -1.69 -24.82 -3.79
N GLU A 54 -0.84 -25.28 -4.71
CA GLU A 54 0.32 -24.49 -5.18
C GLU A 54 -0.12 -23.26 -5.98
N TRP A 55 -1.10 -23.43 -6.88
CA TRP A 55 -1.72 -22.31 -7.58
C TRP A 55 -2.44 -21.36 -6.63
N TYR A 56 -3.18 -21.90 -5.66
CA TYR A 56 -3.83 -21.09 -4.65
C TYR A 56 -2.82 -20.22 -3.90
N LEU A 57 -1.73 -20.80 -3.40
CA LEU A 57 -0.67 -20.05 -2.70
C LEU A 57 -0.03 -18.99 -3.59
N ALA A 58 0.25 -19.33 -4.86
CA ALA A 58 0.82 -18.37 -5.80
C ALA A 58 -0.10 -17.16 -6.01
N PHE A 59 -1.40 -17.41 -6.24
CA PHE A 59 -2.37 -16.32 -6.38
C PHE A 59 -2.59 -15.56 -5.09
N ASP A 60 -2.55 -16.22 -3.95
CA ASP A 60 -2.71 -15.57 -2.65
C ASP A 60 -1.57 -14.57 -2.39
N VAL A 61 -0.32 -14.98 -2.67
CA VAL A 61 0.85 -14.09 -2.57
C VAL A 61 0.73 -12.90 -3.52
N VAL A 62 0.35 -13.13 -4.78
CA VAL A 62 0.18 -12.04 -5.76
C VAL A 62 -0.93 -11.09 -5.34
N SER A 63 -2.03 -11.61 -4.79
CA SER A 63 -3.15 -10.84 -4.27
C SER A 63 -2.74 -9.96 -3.10
N ILE A 64 -1.98 -10.52 -2.14
CA ILE A 64 -1.45 -9.80 -0.98
C ILE A 64 -0.56 -8.65 -1.43
N ILE A 65 0.39 -8.88 -2.34
CA ILE A 65 1.33 -7.84 -2.77
C ILE A 65 0.62 -6.65 -3.43
N ASN A 66 -0.46 -6.91 -4.18
CA ASN A 66 -1.17 -5.87 -4.91
C ASN A 66 -2.27 -5.17 -4.09
N THR A 67 -2.90 -5.87 -3.14
CA THR A 67 -4.16 -5.43 -2.51
C THR A 67 -4.18 -5.55 -1.00
N ASP A 68 -3.11 -6.08 -0.39
CA ASP A 68 -3.03 -6.45 1.02
C ASP A 68 -4.15 -7.43 1.46
N LYS A 69 -4.68 -8.24 0.54
CA LYS A 69 -5.76 -9.21 0.78
C LYS A 69 -5.41 -10.58 0.23
N THR A 70 -5.76 -11.63 0.98
CA THR A 70 -5.81 -13.00 0.45
C THR A 70 -6.99 -13.15 -0.51
N LEU A 71 -6.99 -14.21 -1.32
CA LEU A 71 -8.14 -14.60 -2.16
C LEU A 71 -9.40 -14.82 -1.32
N VAL A 72 -9.24 -15.40 -0.12
CA VAL A 72 -10.36 -15.61 0.80
C VAL A 72 -10.86 -14.28 1.35
N ASP A 73 -9.96 -13.35 1.68
CA ASP A 73 -10.35 -12.01 2.13
C ASP A 73 -11.16 -11.25 1.09
N HIS A 74 -10.88 -11.44 -0.21
CA HIS A 74 -11.70 -10.87 -1.29
C HIS A 74 -13.12 -11.45 -1.27
N VAL A 75 -13.26 -12.77 -1.14
CA VAL A 75 -14.57 -13.43 -1.06
C VAL A 75 -15.35 -12.97 0.17
N VAL A 76 -14.69 -12.90 1.33
CA VAL A 76 -15.30 -12.43 2.57
C VAL A 76 -15.71 -10.97 2.44
N SER A 77 -14.86 -10.12 1.87
CA SER A 77 -15.18 -8.71 1.68
C SER A 77 -16.38 -8.51 0.75
N LEU A 78 -16.47 -9.30 -0.33
CA LEU A 78 -17.62 -9.28 -1.23
C LEU A 78 -18.91 -9.76 -0.53
N SER A 79 -18.83 -10.80 0.30
CA SER A 79 -20.00 -11.35 0.98
C SER A 79 -20.51 -10.46 2.12
N THR A 80 -19.61 -9.79 2.84
CA THR A 80 -19.95 -8.95 4.00
C THR A 80 -20.20 -7.50 3.61
N GLY A 81 -19.77 -7.07 2.43
CA GLY A 81 -19.79 -5.67 2.01
C GLY A 81 -18.79 -4.79 2.76
N GLN A 82 -17.91 -5.39 3.58
CA GLN A 82 -16.91 -4.69 4.37
C GLN A 82 -15.51 -4.98 3.84
N ASP A 83 -14.60 -4.04 3.98
CA ASP A 83 -13.20 -4.22 3.59
C ASP A 83 -12.45 -5.07 4.63
N CYS A 84 -12.40 -6.39 4.43
CA CYS A 84 -11.76 -7.36 5.33
C CYS A 84 -10.40 -7.83 4.78
N SER A 85 -9.41 -7.99 5.66
CA SER A 85 -8.07 -8.46 5.29
C SER A 85 -7.37 -9.15 6.46
N THR A 86 -6.74 -10.29 6.16
CA THR A 86 -5.91 -11.05 7.08
C THR A 86 -4.63 -10.30 7.42
N ILE A 87 -4.04 -9.59 6.44
CA ILE A 87 -2.84 -8.76 6.64
C ILE A 87 -3.11 -7.68 7.69
N ARG A 88 -4.29 -7.03 7.66
CA ARG A 88 -4.68 -6.07 8.70
C ARG A 88 -4.71 -6.68 10.09
N LYS A 89 -5.16 -7.93 10.21
CA LYS A 89 -5.21 -8.63 11.50
C LYS A 89 -3.82 -8.96 12.02
N ILE A 90 -2.89 -9.31 11.12
CA ILE A 90 -1.47 -9.53 11.44
C ILE A 90 -0.82 -8.23 11.93
N ASP A 91 -1.16 -7.09 11.34
CA ASP A 91 -0.76 -5.74 11.78
C ASP A 91 -1.36 -5.31 13.14
N GLY A 92 -2.16 -6.16 13.79
CA GLY A 92 -2.84 -5.84 15.06
C GLY A 92 -4.09 -4.96 14.89
N LYS A 93 -4.58 -4.75 13.67
CA LYS A 93 -5.84 -4.03 13.39
C LYS A 93 -7.03 -5.01 13.40
N SER A 94 -8.25 -4.47 13.38
CA SER A 94 -9.44 -5.29 13.17
C SER A 94 -9.42 -5.91 11.77
N TYR A 95 -9.87 -7.17 11.69
CA TYR A 95 -9.93 -7.96 10.45
C TYR A 95 -10.73 -7.22 9.36
N CYS A 96 -11.97 -6.87 9.66
CA CYS A 96 -12.76 -5.97 8.82
C CYS A 96 -12.52 -4.52 9.23
N LYS A 97 -12.38 -3.64 8.24
CA LYS A 97 -12.29 -2.19 8.43
C LYS A 97 -13.61 -1.72 9.04
N LYS A 98 -13.50 -0.96 10.12
CA LYS A 98 -14.65 -0.24 10.67
C LYS A 98 -14.82 1.02 9.85
N ASP A 99 -16.05 1.27 9.40
CA ASP A 99 -16.38 2.54 8.78
C ASP A 99 -16.12 3.67 9.79
N PRO A 100 -15.57 4.81 9.34
CA PRO A 100 -15.47 5.97 10.21
C PRO A 100 -16.89 6.32 10.65
N ILE A 101 -17.10 6.41 11.96
CA ILE A 101 -18.36 6.94 12.48
C ILE A 101 -18.48 8.34 11.88
N PRO A 102 -19.55 8.64 11.12
CA PRO A 102 -19.70 9.96 10.54
C PRO A 102 -19.67 10.98 11.69
N GLU A 103 -18.72 11.91 11.63
CA GLU A 103 -18.66 12.99 12.61
C GLU A 103 -19.98 13.76 12.50
N PRO A 104 -20.62 14.09 13.64
CA PRO A 104 -21.86 14.85 13.60
C PRO A 104 -21.60 16.18 12.88
N PRO A 105 -22.50 16.63 11.99
CA PRO A 105 -22.32 17.88 11.26
C PRO A 105 -22.16 19.03 12.26
N LEU A 106 -21.09 19.81 12.10
CA LEU A 106 -20.83 20.99 12.91
C LEU A 106 -21.47 22.20 12.25
N TYR A 107 -22.27 22.93 13.02
CA TYR A 107 -22.86 24.20 12.63
C TYR A 107 -21.96 25.32 13.14
N CYS A 108 -21.17 25.91 12.23
CA CYS A 108 -20.25 26.99 12.56
C CYS A 108 -20.86 28.35 12.23
N TYR A 109 -20.89 29.25 13.20
CA TYR A 109 -21.41 30.61 13.06
C TYR A 109 -20.29 31.63 13.25
N ARG A 110 -20.31 32.69 12.44
CA ARG A 110 -19.36 33.80 12.56
C ARG A 110 -19.84 34.79 13.60
N SER A 111 -19.08 34.98 14.67
CA SER A 111 -19.24 36.12 15.58
C SER A 111 -18.25 37.23 15.23
N LEU A 112 -18.37 38.38 15.91
CA LEU A 112 -17.49 39.53 15.70
C LEU A 112 -16.02 39.24 16.03
N ALA A 113 -15.76 38.34 16.99
CA ALA A 113 -14.42 38.06 17.50
C ALA A 113 -13.87 36.69 17.08
N ALA A 114 -14.75 35.69 16.84
CA ALA A 114 -14.34 34.32 16.55
C ALA A 114 -15.41 33.54 15.76
N VAL A 115 -15.04 32.39 15.23
CA VAL A 115 -16.00 31.40 14.72
C VAL A 115 -16.28 30.39 15.83
N SER A 116 -17.56 30.23 16.18
CA SER A 116 -18.02 29.25 17.18
C SER A 116 -18.79 28.13 16.48
N CYS A 117 -18.39 26.88 16.71
CA CYS A 117 -19.02 25.71 16.10
C CYS A 117 -19.78 24.90 17.16
N TYR A 118 -21.01 24.52 16.84
CA TYR A 118 -21.90 23.77 17.72
C TYR A 118 -22.36 22.46 17.03
N ARG A 119 -22.76 21.47 17.83
CA ARG A 119 -23.28 20.18 17.33
C ARG A 119 -24.76 20.23 16.95
N THR A 120 -25.47 21.25 17.40
CA THR A 120 -26.90 21.45 17.15
C THR A 120 -27.10 22.79 16.44
N PRO A 121 -28.08 22.88 15.53
CA PRO A 121 -28.42 24.14 14.88
C PRO A 121 -28.97 25.15 15.90
N ASP A 122 -28.92 26.44 15.56
CA ASP A 122 -29.46 27.52 16.37
C ASP A 122 -30.96 27.30 16.69
N PRO A 123 -31.32 27.06 17.96
CA PRO A 123 -32.71 26.78 18.35
C PRO A 123 -33.62 28.00 18.23
N TYR A 124 -33.06 29.22 18.17
CA TYR A 124 -33.82 30.47 18.17
C TYR A 124 -33.93 31.12 16.79
N ASN A 125 -33.36 30.50 15.75
CA ASN A 125 -33.35 31.01 14.38
C ASN A 125 -33.04 32.52 14.30
N THR A 126 -31.95 32.92 14.96
CA THR A 126 -31.54 34.33 15.12
C THR A 126 -31.07 35.00 13.82
N GLY A 127 -31.18 34.31 12.68
CA GLY A 127 -30.71 34.78 11.38
C GLY A 127 -29.21 34.63 11.17
N ALA A 128 -28.49 33.98 12.09
CA ALA A 128 -27.06 33.72 11.93
C ALA A 128 -26.82 32.73 10.77
N GLN A 129 -26.03 33.15 9.78
CA GLN A 129 -25.68 32.30 8.64
C GLN A 129 -24.62 31.27 9.04
N THR A 130 -24.89 30.00 8.71
CA THR A 130 -23.91 28.91 8.85
C THR A 130 -22.83 29.05 7.80
N LEU A 131 -21.57 28.88 8.20
CA LEU A 131 -20.44 28.84 7.28
C LEU A 131 -20.28 27.43 6.71
N ASP A 132 -20.12 27.31 5.39
CA ASP A 132 -19.66 26.07 4.77
C ASP A 132 -18.17 25.84 5.10
N TRP A 133 -17.85 24.65 5.61
CA TRP A 133 -16.49 24.19 5.87
C TRP A 133 -16.07 23.18 4.78
N PRO A 134 -14.88 23.26 4.16
CA PRO A 134 -13.74 24.14 4.46
C PRO A 134 -13.90 25.56 3.90
N PRO A 135 -13.35 26.59 4.57
CA PRO A 135 -13.49 27.97 4.12
C PRO A 135 -12.74 28.16 2.81
N THR A 136 -13.47 28.38 1.71
CA THR A 136 -12.86 28.89 0.48
C THR A 136 -12.33 30.28 0.77
N ARG A 137 -11.00 30.39 0.88
CA ARG A 137 -10.28 31.64 1.10
C ARG A 137 -10.35 32.50 -0.17
N SER A 138 -11.48 33.13 -0.45
CA SER A 138 -11.61 33.97 -1.67
C SER A 138 -12.48 35.22 -1.53
N ARG A 139 -12.88 35.64 -0.33
CA ARG A 139 -13.46 36.98 -0.14
C ARG A 139 -12.79 37.75 0.99
N SER A 140 -11.60 38.25 0.70
CA SER A 140 -11.15 39.52 1.27
C SER A 140 -11.80 40.62 0.43
N LEU A 141 -12.74 41.34 1.05
CA LEU A 141 -13.16 42.68 0.61
C LEU A 141 -12.01 43.67 0.82
#